data_AF-A0A2D8P5Z4-F1
#
_entry.id   AF-A0A2D8P5Z4-F1
#
_cell.length_a   1.000
_cell.length_b   1.000
_cell.length_c   1.000
_cell.angle_alpha   90.00
_cell.angle_beta   90.00
_cell.angle_gamma   90.00
#
_symmetry.space_group_name_H-M   'P 1'
#
loop_
_entity.id
_entity.type
_entity.pdbx_description
1 polymer ?
#
loop_
_entity_poly.entity_id
_entity_poly.type
_entity_poly.pdbx_seq_one_letter_code
_entity_poly.pdbx_strand_id
1 'polypeptide(L)' 'MKDPRDTREGESIGGGYIVFRRGGGTGRIRCPEYPFEHPTFEAAINERDRLAAQFPGETFQVFCATAAVREEA' A
#
# COMPACT_ATOMS: atom_id res chain seq x y z
N MET A 1 -14.26 13.07 -3.71
CA MET A 1 -13.12 12.43 -3.03
C MET A 1 -13.71 11.27 -2.23
N LYS A 2 -13.17 10.04 -2.31
CA LYS A 2 -13.69 8.90 -1.53
C LYS A 2 -13.40 9.11 -0.05
N ASP A 3 -14.30 8.65 0.84
CA ASP A 3 -14.08 8.72 2.28
C ASP A 3 -12.88 7.82 2.65
N PRO A 4 -11.90 8.31 3.43
CA PRO A 4 -10.74 7.52 3.86
C PRO A 4 -11.09 6.27 4.69
N ARG A 5 -12.31 6.21 5.22
CA ARG A 5 -12.81 5.08 6.00
C ARG A 5 -13.39 3.97 5.13
N ASP A 6 -13.61 4.24 3.84
CA ASP A 6 -14.15 3.26 2.91
C ASP A 6 -13.02 2.44 2.28
N THR A 7 -13.11 1.12 2.38
CA THR A 7 -12.18 0.19 1.72
C THR A 7 -12.37 0.19 0.21
N ARG A 8 -11.28 0.00 -0.56
CA ARG A 8 -11.38 -0.37 -1.98
C ARG A 8 -11.69 -1.87 -2.10
N GLU A 9 -12.17 -2.29 -3.27
CA GLU A 9 -12.39 -3.71 -3.54
C GLU A 9 -11.08 -4.50 -3.37
N GLY A 10 -11.10 -5.55 -2.53
CA GLY A 10 -9.92 -6.37 -2.23
C GLY A 10 -8.98 -5.81 -1.16
N GLU A 11 -9.27 -4.65 -0.58
CA GLU A 11 -8.49 -4.07 0.52
C GLU A 11 -9.06 -4.38 1.90
N SER A 12 -8.18 -4.36 2.90
CA SER A 12 -8.54 -4.39 4.32
C SER A 12 -7.68 -3.36 5.06
N ILE A 13 -8.31 -2.27 5.51
CA ILE A 13 -7.66 -1.25 6.34
C ILE A 13 -7.14 -1.92 7.62
N GLY A 14 -5.86 -1.73 7.92
CA GLY A 14 -5.18 -2.42 9.03
C GLY A 14 -4.76 -3.86 8.73
N GLY A 15 -4.77 -4.30 7.46
CA GLY A 15 -4.40 -5.66 7.05
C GLY A 15 -2.93 -6.03 7.24
N GLY A 16 -2.07 -5.03 7.51
CA GLY A 16 -0.66 -5.23 7.86
C GLY A 16 0.29 -5.33 6.67
N TYR A 17 -0.20 -5.64 5.45
CA TYR A 17 0.58 -5.52 4.22
C TYR A 17 0.19 -4.27 3.46
N ILE A 18 1.17 -3.45 3.08
CA ILE A 18 0.95 -2.12 2.53
C ILE A 18 1.71 -1.99 1.21
N VAL A 19 1.04 -1.53 0.15
CA VAL A 19 1.67 -1.31 -1.16
C VAL A 19 1.90 0.17 -1.39
N PHE A 20 3.16 0.54 -1.64
CA PHE A 20 3.57 1.91 -1.96
C PHE A 20 4.28 2.00 -3.31
N ARG A 21 4.14 3.16 -3.95
CA ARG A 21 4.99 3.56 -5.08
C ARG A 21 6.34 4.10 -4.57
N ARG A 22 7.43 3.76 -5.23
CA ARG A 22 8.75 4.38 -5.03
C ARG A 22 9.01 5.45 -6.09
N GLY A 23 9.64 6.55 -5.70
CA GLY A 23 10.05 7.61 -6.63
C GLY A 23 11.23 7.16 -7.50
N GLY A 24 11.06 7.13 -8.81
CA GLY A 24 12.04 6.59 -9.78
C GLY A 24 13.44 7.22 -9.76
N GLY A 25 13.60 8.44 -9.21
CA GLY A 25 14.91 9.10 -9.13
C GLY A 25 15.59 9.11 -7.75
N THR A 26 14.83 8.96 -6.66
CA THR A 26 15.38 9.04 -5.29
C THR A 26 15.34 7.70 -4.56
N GLY A 27 14.61 6.74 -5.11
CA GLY A 27 14.28 5.51 -4.42
C GLY A 27 13.45 5.70 -3.15
N ARG A 28 13.00 6.91 -2.79
CA ARG A 28 12.18 7.13 -1.58
C ARG A 28 10.76 6.61 -1.79
N ILE A 29 10.11 6.22 -0.69
CA ILE A 29 8.68 5.91 -0.67
C ILE A 29 7.91 7.19 -0.99
N ARG A 30 7.06 7.16 -2.01
CA ARG A 30 6.10 8.22 -2.28
C ARG A 30 4.77 7.78 -1.68
N CYS A 31 4.50 8.25 -0.47
CA CYS A 31 3.26 7.93 0.23
C CYS A 31 2.09 8.65 -0.48
N PRO A 32 1.11 7.94 -1.07
CA PRO A 32 -0.15 8.55 -1.44
C PRO A 32 -0.90 8.96 -0.17
N GLU A 33 -1.93 9.79 -0.32
CA GLU A 33 -2.82 10.15 0.80
C GLU A 33 -3.45 8.90 1.45
N TYR A 34 -3.71 7.86 0.64
CA TYR A 34 -4.27 6.58 1.09
C TYR A 34 -3.50 5.41 0.47
N PRO A 35 -2.75 4.62 1.25
CA PRO A 35 -2.10 3.42 0.73
C PRO A 35 -3.10 2.34 0.32
N PHE A 36 -2.62 1.33 -0.40
CA PHE A 36 -3.34 0.07 -0.58
C PHE A 36 -2.94 -0.86 0.56
N GLU A 37 -3.93 -1.42 1.26
CA GLU A 37 -3.72 -2.29 2.42
C GLU A 37 -4.40 -3.64 2.20
N HIS A 38 -3.67 -4.73 2.47
CA HIS A 38 -4.16 -6.09 2.27
C HIS A 38 -3.90 -6.99 3.47
N PRO A 39 -4.76 -7.98 3.72
CA PRO A 39 -4.63 -8.88 4.86
C PRO A 39 -3.54 -9.94 4.68
N THR A 40 -3.09 -10.20 3.45
CA THR A 40 -2.09 -11.24 3.16
C THR A 40 -1.00 -10.72 2.23
N PHE A 41 0.19 -11.32 2.33
CA PHE A 41 1.30 -11.02 1.43
C PHE A 41 0.94 -11.28 -0.03
N GLU A 42 0.24 -12.38 -0.31
CA GLU A 42 -0.20 -12.74 -1.67
C GLU A 42 -1.15 -11.69 -2.26
N ALA A 43 -2.14 -11.23 -1.50
CA ALA A 43 -3.05 -10.18 -1.96
C ALA A 43 -2.30 -8.87 -2.25
N ALA A 44 -1.32 -8.50 -1.41
CA ALA A 44 -0.48 -7.33 -1.65
C ALA A 44 0.44 -7.47 -2.88
N ILE A 45 0.91 -8.69 -3.18
CA ILE A 45 1.67 -8.97 -4.40
C ILE A 45 0.79 -8.81 -5.64
N ASN A 46 -0.43 -9.33 -5.61
CA ASN A 46 -1.40 -9.17 -6.70
C ASN A 46 -1.72 -7.68 -6.95
N GLU A 47 -1.89 -6.90 -5.88
CA GLU A 47 -2.08 -5.45 -5.99
C GLU A 47 -0.85 -4.73 -6.58
N ARG A 48 0.36 -5.06 -6.10
CA ARG A 48 1.61 -4.53 -6.67
C ARG A 48 1.70 -4.78 -8.17
N ASP A 49 1.37 -5.99 -8.62
CA ASP A 49 1.46 -6.36 -10.03
C ASP A 49 0.39 -5.68 -10.88
N ARG A 50 -0.84 -5.56 -10.35
CA ARG A 50 -1.91 -4.77 -10.97
C ARG A 50 -1.48 -3.31 -11.17
N LEU A 51 -0.88 -2.69 -10.16
CA LEU A 51 -0.40 -1.31 -10.21
C LEU A 51 0.79 -1.15 -11.16
N ALA A 52 1.75 -2.07 -11.16
CA ALA A 52 2.88 -2.05 -12.08
C ALA A 52 2.44 -2.18 -13.56
N ALA A 53 1.42 -3.00 -13.83
CA ALA A 53 0.82 -3.11 -15.15
C ALA A 53 0.05 -1.83 -15.54
N GLN A 54 -0.65 -1.20 -14.58
CA GLN A 54 -1.40 0.04 -14.81
C GLN A 54 -0.49 1.26 -15.05
N PHE A 55 0.71 1.29 -14.43
CA PHE A 55 1.64 2.42 -14.52
C PHE A 55 3.05 1.95 -14.94
N PRO A 56 3.26 1.67 -16.25
CA PRO A 56 4.56 1.23 -16.75
C PRO A 56 5.70 2.22 -16.42
N GLY A 57 6.84 1.69 -15.98
CA GLY A 57 8.01 2.49 -15.60
C GLY A 57 8.01 2.96 -14.14
N GLU A 58 6.91 2.75 -13.42
CA GLU A 58 6.84 3.01 -11.98
C GLU A 58 7.23 1.79 -11.16
N THR A 59 7.80 2.03 -9.99
CA THR A 59 8.15 0.96 -9.04
C THR A 59 7.12 0.91 -7.93
N PHE A 60 6.52 -0.26 -7.70
CA PHE A 60 5.66 -0.53 -6.55
C PHE A 60 6.31 -1.60 -5.66
N GLN A 61 6.15 -1.46 -4.35
CA GLN A 61 6.76 -2.35 -3.37
C GLN A 61 5.78 -2.66 -2.24
N VAL A 62 5.77 -3.92 -1.82
CA VAL A 62 5.03 -4.41 -0.65
C VAL A 62 5.89 -4.22 0.61
N PHE A 63 5.29 -3.67 1.65
CA PHE A 63 5.81 -3.55 3.00
C PHE A 63 4.94 -4.37 3.95
N CYS A 64 5.51 -4.84 5.06
CA CYS A 64 4.80 -5.53 6.11
C CYS A 64 4.98 -4.76 7.42
N ALA A 65 3.88 -4.44 8.08
CA ALA A 65 3.88 -3.87 9.42
C ALA A 65 4.29 -4.96 10.42
N THR A 66 5.38 -4.73 11.14
CA THR A 66 5.93 -5.71 12.10
C THR A 66 5.63 -5.35 13.55
N ALA A 67 5.47 -4.07 13.84
CA ALA A 67 5.13 -3.56 15.16
C ALA A 67 4.46 -2.18 15.04
N ALA A 68 3.60 -1.84 15.99
CA ALA A 68 3.01 -0.52 16.13
C ALA A 68 3.17 -0.02 17.57
N VAL A 69 3.51 1.25 17.74
CA VAL A 69 3.39 1.94 19.02
C VAL A 69 2.04 2.66 19.00
N ARG A 70 1.21 2.41 20.00
CA ARG A 70 0.00 3.20 20.24
C ARG A 70 0.26 3.99 21.52
N GLU A 71 0.32 5.31 21.42
CA GLU A 71 0.08 6.14 22.62
C GLU A 71 -1.42 6.07 22.90
N GLU A 72 -1.78 5.61 24.11
CA GLU A 72 -3.15 5.73 24.58
C GLU A 72 -3.48 7.23 24.71
N ALA A 73 -4.56 7.65 24.06
CA ALA A 73 -5.06 9.02 24.10
C ALA A 73 -5.73 9.35 25.43
#